data_AF-A0A7Y7J1N0-F1
#
_entry.id   AF-A0A7Y7J1N0-F1
#
_cell.length_a   1.000
_cell.length_b   1.000
_cell.length_c   1.000
_cell.angle_alpha   90.00
_cell.angle_beta   90.00
_cell.angle_gamma   90.00
#
_symmetry.space_group_name_H-M   'P 1'
#
loop_
_entity.id
_entity.type
_entity.pdbx_description
1 polymer ?
#
loop_
_entity_poly.entity_id
_entity_poly.type
_entity_poly.pdbx_seq_one_letter_code
_entity_poly.pdbx_strand_id
1 'polypeptide(L)'
;DALPERLTIAGIRRESLRYGENPHQQAAFYADGSTRPGVATARQVQGKALSYNNLNDTDAAFEAVAEFDAPAVVIVKHANPCGVATAGSLSAAWDLALCCDPVSAFGGIVALNRTLDADAASRIATIFTEVIVAPDATDEAQAILARKKNLRLLLTGAMPDPAQGGVVVRSVAGGFLAQTRDDGRILPDALRVVTRRAPTEAEMAYLVFAFRVGKHVK
;
A
#
# COMPACT_ATOMS: atom_id res chain seq x y z
N ASP A 1 -28.57 -12.62 -1.31
CA ASP A 1 -27.15 -12.63 -0.91
C ASP A 1 -26.29 -11.88 -1.91
N ALA A 2 -25.29 -11.13 -1.43
CA ALA A 2 -24.39 -10.34 -2.26
C ALA A 2 -23.37 -11.18 -3.04
N LEU A 3 -23.22 -12.47 -2.69
CA LEU A 3 -22.28 -13.40 -3.30
C LEU A 3 -23.05 -14.53 -4.03
N PRO A 4 -22.57 -15.00 -5.20
CA PRO A 4 -23.26 -16.01 -5.98
C PRO A 4 -23.09 -17.42 -5.38
N GLU A 5 -24.03 -18.32 -5.69
CA GLU A 5 -23.95 -19.75 -5.34
C GLU A 5 -22.70 -20.42 -5.94
N ARG A 6 -22.27 -19.99 -7.12
CA ARG A 6 -21.05 -20.46 -7.80
C ARG A 6 -20.11 -19.29 -8.07
N LEU A 7 -18.95 -19.29 -7.43
CA LEU A 7 -17.87 -18.33 -7.67
C LEU A 7 -16.77 -18.95 -8.55
N THR A 8 -16.33 -18.24 -9.58
CA THR A 8 -15.19 -18.65 -10.44
C THR A 8 -14.13 -17.56 -10.40
N ILE A 9 -12.89 -17.94 -10.07
CA ILE A 9 -11.73 -17.04 -10.08
C ILE A 9 -10.93 -17.36 -11.34
N ALA A 10 -10.72 -16.35 -12.18
CA ALA A 10 -9.95 -16.47 -13.41
C ALA A 10 -8.96 -15.31 -13.53
N GLY A 11 -7.85 -15.55 -14.22
CA GLY A 11 -6.85 -14.52 -14.49
C GLY A 11 -5.91 -14.94 -15.59
N ILE A 12 -5.28 -13.96 -16.23
CA ILE A 12 -4.27 -14.14 -17.26
C ILE A 12 -2.90 -14.01 -16.61
N ARG A 13 -2.03 -15.01 -16.78
CA ARG A 13 -0.67 -14.97 -16.25
C ARG A 13 0.10 -13.81 -16.88
N ARG A 14 0.55 -12.87 -16.05
CA ARG A 14 1.38 -11.73 -16.46
C ARG A 14 2.86 -12.09 -16.44
N GLU A 15 3.30 -12.76 -15.40
CA GLU A 15 4.70 -13.13 -15.21
C GLU A 15 4.83 -14.40 -14.37
N SER A 16 5.89 -15.17 -14.63
CA SER A 16 6.37 -16.19 -13.70
C SER A 16 7.31 -15.53 -12.69
N LEU A 17 7.16 -15.85 -11.42
CA LEU A 17 8.00 -15.31 -10.36
C LEU A 17 9.16 -16.26 -10.06
N ARG A 18 10.27 -15.71 -9.56
CA ARG A 18 11.48 -16.50 -9.25
C ARG A 18 11.19 -17.63 -8.25
N TYR A 19 10.34 -17.33 -7.26
CA TYR A 19 9.81 -18.25 -6.25
C TYR A 19 8.59 -17.59 -5.58
N GLY A 20 7.87 -18.35 -4.76
CA GLY A 20 6.75 -17.87 -3.94
C GLY A 20 7.21 -17.07 -2.72
N GLU A 21 6.53 -17.24 -1.59
CA GLU A 21 6.94 -16.59 -0.35
C GLU A 21 8.34 -17.06 0.10
N ASN A 22 8.65 -18.33 -0.15
CA ASN A 22 9.92 -18.98 0.16
C ASN A 22 10.60 -19.56 -1.10
N PRO A 23 11.94 -19.66 -1.15
CA PRO A 23 12.69 -20.09 -2.35
C PRO A 23 12.32 -21.46 -2.94
N HIS A 24 11.77 -22.37 -2.15
CA HIS A 24 11.39 -23.72 -2.59
C HIS A 24 10.00 -23.77 -3.25
N GLN A 25 9.23 -22.67 -3.21
CA GLN A 25 7.89 -22.57 -3.77
C GLN A 25 7.94 -21.98 -5.18
N GLN A 26 7.16 -22.52 -6.12
CA GLN A 26 6.95 -21.91 -7.43
C GLN A 26 5.81 -20.89 -7.36
N ALA A 27 5.90 -19.79 -8.11
CA ALA A 27 4.85 -18.79 -8.15
C ALA A 27 4.76 -18.08 -9.51
N ALA A 28 3.60 -17.47 -9.75
CA ALA A 28 3.33 -16.63 -10.91
C ALA A 28 2.30 -15.56 -10.51
N PHE A 29 2.36 -14.41 -11.18
CA PHE A 29 1.42 -13.33 -11.01
C PHE A 29 0.36 -13.34 -12.13
N TYR A 30 -0.90 -13.18 -11.75
CA TYR A 30 -2.05 -13.19 -12.66
C TYR A 30 -2.82 -11.89 -12.55
N ALA A 31 -3.26 -11.33 -13.67
CA ALA A 31 -4.19 -10.21 -13.71
C ALA A 31 -5.60 -10.70 -13.99
N ASP A 32 -6.59 -10.16 -13.29
CA ASP A 32 -8.01 -10.50 -13.43
C ASP A 32 -8.69 -9.76 -14.61
N GLY A 33 -7.98 -8.84 -15.26
CA GLY A 33 -8.48 -8.01 -16.35
C GLY A 33 -9.14 -6.70 -15.90
N SER A 34 -9.22 -6.44 -14.58
CA SER A 34 -9.66 -5.16 -14.07
C SER A 34 -8.65 -4.05 -14.39
N THR A 35 -9.14 -2.82 -14.51
CA THR A 35 -8.33 -1.61 -14.71
C THR A 35 -8.19 -0.79 -13.42
N ARG A 36 -8.46 -1.39 -12.26
CA ARG A 36 -8.32 -0.72 -10.97
C ARG A 36 -6.85 -0.39 -10.75
N PRO A 37 -6.48 0.86 -10.43
CA PRO A 37 -5.09 1.20 -10.13
C PRO A 37 -4.55 0.33 -9.00
N GLY A 38 -3.40 -0.29 -9.23
CA GLY A 38 -2.78 -1.19 -8.27
C GLY A 38 -1.56 -1.90 -8.84
N VAL A 39 -1.05 -2.88 -8.10
CA VAL A 39 0.15 -3.63 -8.49
C VAL A 39 0.00 -4.27 -9.88
N ALA A 40 -1.19 -4.75 -10.22
CA ALA A 40 -1.49 -5.38 -11.51
C ALA A 40 -1.44 -4.44 -12.72
N THR A 41 -1.69 -3.15 -12.51
CA THR A 41 -1.70 -2.13 -13.57
C THR A 41 -0.47 -1.23 -13.54
N ALA A 42 0.39 -1.39 -12.54
CA ALA A 42 1.56 -0.56 -12.33
C ALA A 42 2.62 -0.78 -13.42
N ARG A 43 3.22 0.31 -13.88
CA ARG A 43 4.42 0.28 -14.73
C ARG A 43 5.65 0.31 -13.83
N GLN A 44 6.48 -0.73 -13.92
CA GLN A 44 7.81 -0.70 -13.31
C GLN A 44 8.76 0.13 -14.18
N VAL A 45 9.23 1.26 -13.67
CA VAL A 45 10.08 2.20 -14.44
C VAL A 45 11.57 2.05 -14.17
N GLN A 46 11.95 1.35 -13.09
CA GLN A 46 13.33 0.96 -12.81
C GLN A 46 13.38 -0.26 -11.88
N GLY A 47 14.60 -0.78 -11.67
CA GLY A 47 14.88 -1.80 -10.67
C GLY A 47 14.85 -3.23 -11.20
N LYS A 48 15.08 -4.17 -10.29
CA LYS A 48 15.04 -5.62 -10.55
C LYS A 48 13.61 -6.13 -10.68
N ALA A 49 13.43 -7.31 -11.26
CA ALA A 49 12.14 -8.02 -11.22
C ALA A 49 11.58 -8.09 -9.77
N LEU A 50 10.25 -7.99 -9.65
CA LEU A 50 9.53 -8.11 -8.38
C LEU A 50 9.52 -9.56 -7.91
N SER A 51 9.65 -9.76 -6.59
CA SER A 51 9.38 -11.05 -5.95
C SER A 51 7.92 -11.16 -5.53
N TYR A 52 7.48 -12.37 -5.16
CA TYR A 52 6.16 -12.61 -4.58
C TYR A 52 5.88 -11.68 -3.38
N ASN A 53 6.84 -11.59 -2.46
CA ASN A 53 6.72 -10.73 -1.27
C ASN A 53 6.72 -9.25 -1.65
N ASN A 54 7.46 -8.85 -2.70
CA ASN A 54 7.38 -7.46 -3.18
C ASN A 54 5.98 -7.13 -3.68
N LEU A 55 5.34 -8.01 -4.44
CA LEU A 55 3.98 -7.77 -4.93
C LEU A 55 2.98 -7.67 -3.77
N ASN A 56 3.04 -8.61 -2.83
CA ASN A 56 2.15 -8.65 -1.66
C ASN A 56 2.30 -7.43 -0.75
N ASP A 57 3.53 -7.06 -0.40
CA ASP A 57 3.81 -5.92 0.48
C ASP A 57 3.51 -4.59 -0.24
N THR A 58 3.67 -4.52 -1.57
CA THR A 58 3.31 -3.32 -2.36
C THR A 58 1.80 -3.12 -2.38
N ASP A 59 1.02 -4.19 -2.55
CA ASP A 59 -0.43 -4.12 -2.53
C ASP A 59 -0.93 -3.63 -1.17
N ALA A 60 -0.42 -4.21 -0.08
CA ALA A 60 -0.73 -3.78 1.28
C ALA A 60 -0.38 -2.30 1.52
N ALA A 61 0.80 -1.85 1.11
CA ALA A 61 1.21 -0.45 1.27
C ALA A 61 0.34 0.52 0.44
N PHE A 62 0.02 0.13 -0.79
CA PHE A 62 -0.73 0.97 -1.73
C PHE A 62 -2.21 1.10 -1.38
N GLU A 63 -2.85 0.02 -0.93
CA GLU A 63 -4.22 0.05 -0.41
C GLU A 63 -4.29 0.89 0.88
N ALA A 64 -3.30 0.76 1.78
CA ALA A 64 -3.26 1.54 3.02
C ALA A 64 -3.07 3.04 2.77
N VAL A 65 -2.18 3.44 1.86
CA VAL A 65 -1.95 4.87 1.59
C VAL A 65 -3.13 5.54 0.88
N ALA A 66 -3.97 4.76 0.19
CA ALA A 66 -5.18 5.24 -0.49
C ALA A 66 -6.30 5.68 0.47
N GLU A 67 -6.25 5.31 1.75
CA GLU A 67 -7.21 5.73 2.80
C GLU A 67 -7.14 7.22 3.15
N PHE A 68 -6.11 7.93 2.66
CA PHE A 68 -5.80 9.29 3.08
C PHE A 68 -5.95 10.29 1.93
N ASP A 69 -6.64 11.40 2.23
CA ASP A 69 -6.81 12.51 1.28
C ASP A 69 -5.61 13.47 1.32
N ALA A 70 -5.04 13.78 2.48
CA ALA A 70 -3.83 14.60 2.59
C ALA A 70 -2.59 13.86 2.05
N PRO A 71 -1.50 14.55 1.64
CA PRO A 71 -0.24 13.90 1.30
C PRO A 71 0.18 12.89 2.38
N ALA A 72 0.32 11.64 1.98
CA ALA A 72 0.51 10.52 2.88
C ALA A 72 1.63 9.59 2.41
N VAL A 73 2.31 9.01 3.39
CA VAL A 73 3.33 7.98 3.20
C VAL A 73 3.01 6.80 4.12
N VAL A 74 3.04 5.61 3.55
CA VAL A 74 2.95 4.34 4.28
C VAL A 74 4.22 3.53 4.00
N ILE A 75 4.85 3.03 5.06
CA ILE A 75 6.01 2.14 5.00
C ILE A 75 5.57 0.77 5.52
N VAL A 76 5.71 -0.27 4.69
CA VAL A 76 5.32 -1.65 5.01
C VAL A 76 6.54 -2.56 5.03
N LYS A 77 6.49 -3.55 5.92
CA LYS A 77 7.38 -4.72 5.91
C LYS A 77 6.60 -5.97 6.29
N HIS A 78 6.68 -7.02 5.48
CA HIS A 78 5.96 -8.28 5.70
C HIS A 78 4.45 -8.06 5.90
N ALA A 79 3.84 -7.36 4.96
CA ALA A 79 2.44 -6.96 4.90
C ALA A 79 1.91 -6.12 6.09
N ASN A 80 2.80 -5.63 6.97
CA ASN A 80 2.44 -4.81 8.12
C ASN A 80 3.01 -3.38 8.00
N PRO A 81 2.19 -2.34 8.23
CA PRO A 81 2.69 -0.97 8.30
C PRO A 81 3.62 -0.79 9.50
N CYS A 82 4.87 -0.39 9.26
CA CYS A 82 5.81 0.02 10.31
C CYS A 82 5.89 1.54 10.49
N GLY A 83 5.34 2.31 9.55
CA GLY A 83 5.21 3.76 9.66
C GLY A 83 4.11 4.29 8.74
N VAL A 84 3.23 5.13 9.26
CA VAL A 84 2.17 5.80 8.49
C VAL A 84 2.06 7.24 8.94
N ALA A 85 2.04 8.17 8.00
CA ALA A 85 1.83 9.58 8.32
C ALA A 85 1.19 10.35 7.17
N THR A 86 0.48 11.42 7.54
CA THR A 86 0.00 12.47 6.65
C THR A 86 0.61 13.81 7.03
N ALA A 87 0.94 14.65 6.06
CA ALA A 87 1.47 15.99 6.30
C ALA A 87 1.12 16.96 5.16
N GLY A 88 1.65 18.19 5.20
CA GLY A 88 1.50 19.17 4.13
C GLY A 88 2.30 18.85 2.84
N SER A 89 3.29 17.95 2.93
CA SER A 89 4.10 17.49 1.80
C SER A 89 4.47 16.02 1.98
N LEU A 90 4.85 15.35 0.88
CA LEU A 90 5.33 13.96 0.93
C LEU A 90 6.63 13.83 1.73
N SER A 91 7.52 14.82 1.66
CA SER A 91 8.76 14.84 2.44
C SER A 91 8.53 14.93 3.94
N ALA A 92 7.60 15.79 4.38
CA ALA A 92 7.23 15.87 5.79
C ALA A 92 6.49 14.61 6.26
N ALA A 93 5.63 14.03 5.42
CA ALA A 93 4.96 12.76 5.71
C ALA A 93 5.97 11.61 5.82
N TRP A 94 6.99 11.59 4.95
CA TRP A 94 8.08 10.62 5.03
C TRP A 94 8.83 10.71 6.36
N ASP A 95 9.27 11.91 6.77
CA ASP A 95 10.02 12.08 8.01
C ASP A 95 9.22 11.59 9.23
N LEU A 96 7.91 11.89 9.28
CA LEU A 96 7.01 11.44 10.34
C LEU A 96 6.80 9.92 10.32
N ALA A 97 6.57 9.33 9.13
CA ALA A 97 6.38 7.89 8.98
C ALA A 97 7.65 7.11 9.38
N LEU A 98 8.83 7.58 8.94
CA LEU A 98 10.11 6.97 9.28
C LEU A 98 10.43 7.05 10.77
N CYS A 99 10.01 8.13 11.45
CA CYS A 99 10.20 8.30 12.89
C CYS A 99 9.46 7.24 13.74
N CYS A 100 8.43 6.59 13.18
CA CYS A 100 7.67 5.56 13.89
C CYS A 100 8.54 4.33 14.21
N ASP A 101 9.19 3.75 13.20
CA ASP A 101 10.13 2.64 13.36
C ASP A 101 11.19 2.65 12.24
N PRO A 102 12.30 3.38 12.41
CA PRO A 102 13.34 3.47 11.38
C PRO A 102 14.10 2.16 11.18
N VAL A 103 14.11 1.26 12.17
CA VAL A 103 14.79 -0.04 12.07
C VAL A 103 13.99 -0.96 11.16
N SER A 104 12.68 -1.04 11.36
CA SER A 104 11.81 -1.86 10.50
C SER A 104 11.66 -1.27 9.10
N ALA A 105 11.72 0.05 8.94
CA ALA A 105 11.65 0.69 7.62
C ALA A 105 12.79 0.29 6.67
N PHE A 106 13.94 -0.15 7.19
CA PHE A 106 15.05 -0.62 6.36
C PHE A 106 14.68 -1.89 5.59
N GLY A 107 14.76 -1.80 4.26
CA GLY A 107 14.32 -2.85 3.32
C GLY A 107 12.80 -2.94 3.15
N GLY A 108 12.05 -1.94 3.63
CA GLY A 108 10.61 -1.87 3.47
C GLY A 108 10.16 -1.48 2.07
N ILE A 109 8.84 -1.44 1.91
CA ILE A 109 8.13 -0.91 0.76
C ILE A 109 7.48 0.41 1.15
N VAL A 110 7.63 1.42 0.30
CA VAL A 110 7.13 2.78 0.54
C VAL A 110 6.03 3.10 -0.47
N ALA A 111 4.85 3.43 0.01
CA ALA A 111 3.74 3.88 -0.81
C ALA A 111 3.45 5.37 -0.56
N LEU A 112 3.19 6.12 -1.64
CA LEU A 112 2.84 7.54 -1.60
C LEU A 112 1.52 7.75 -2.35
N ASN A 113 0.61 8.58 -1.82
CA ASN A 113 -0.68 8.87 -2.45
C ASN A 113 -0.68 10.09 -3.38
N ARG A 114 0.49 10.63 -3.71
CA ARG A 114 0.70 11.77 -4.61
C ARG A 114 1.92 11.51 -5.48
N THR A 115 2.08 12.32 -6.55
CA THR A 115 3.25 12.29 -7.41
C THR A 115 4.52 12.45 -6.60
N LEU A 116 5.45 11.51 -6.75
CA LEU A 116 6.74 11.55 -6.08
C LEU A 116 7.62 12.67 -6.65
N ASP A 117 7.93 13.64 -5.80
CA ASP A 117 8.80 14.77 -6.11
C ASP A 117 10.27 14.52 -5.70
N ALA A 118 11.15 15.44 -6.08
CA ALA A 118 12.58 15.35 -5.82
C ALA A 118 12.95 15.42 -4.33
N ASP A 119 12.19 16.14 -3.50
CA ASP A 119 12.48 16.29 -2.06
C ASP A 119 12.17 14.97 -1.34
N ALA A 120 10.97 14.43 -1.55
CA ALA A 120 10.60 13.12 -1.02
C ALA A 120 11.52 12.01 -1.53
N ALA A 121 11.85 12.00 -2.84
CA ALA A 121 12.76 11.03 -3.42
C ALA A 121 14.17 11.08 -2.79
N SER A 122 14.71 12.29 -2.56
CA SER A 122 16.02 12.48 -1.93
C SER A 122 16.06 11.92 -0.52
N ARG A 123 14.98 12.11 0.25
CA ARG A 123 14.87 11.61 1.62
C ARG A 123 14.73 10.10 1.68
N ILE A 124 13.86 9.52 0.85
CA ILE A 124 13.66 8.07 0.79
C ILE A 124 14.97 7.38 0.38
N ALA A 125 15.72 7.95 -0.56
CA ALA A 125 16.99 7.40 -1.03
C ALA A 125 18.11 7.33 0.04
N THR A 126 17.92 7.95 1.21
CA THR A 126 18.90 7.90 2.31
C THR A 126 18.96 6.52 2.98
N ILE A 127 17.86 5.76 2.97
CA ILE A 127 17.82 4.41 3.51
C ILE A 127 17.70 3.36 2.40
N PHE A 128 17.92 2.09 2.75
CA PHE A 128 17.64 1.00 1.83
C PHE A 128 16.13 0.76 1.76
N THR A 129 15.57 0.86 0.55
CA THR A 129 14.16 0.61 0.25
C THR A 129 14.10 -0.40 -0.90
N GLU A 130 13.22 -1.40 -0.80
CA GLU A 130 13.10 -2.41 -1.86
C GLU A 130 12.22 -1.95 -3.02
N VAL A 131 11.07 -1.35 -2.68
CA VAL A 131 10.06 -0.87 -3.64
C VAL A 131 9.52 0.48 -3.20
N ILE A 132 9.32 1.38 -4.16
CA ILE A 132 8.50 2.58 -4.02
C ILE A 132 7.31 2.45 -4.99
N VAL A 133 6.10 2.74 -4.52
CA VAL A 133 4.88 2.80 -5.34
C VAL A 133 4.19 4.15 -5.16
N ALA A 134 3.81 4.77 -6.27
CA ALA A 134 3.14 6.07 -6.32
C ALA A 134 2.26 6.16 -7.58
N PRO A 135 1.28 7.10 -7.63
CA PRO A 135 0.54 7.36 -8.85
C PRO A 135 1.44 7.81 -10.00
N ASP A 136 2.43 8.67 -9.72
CA ASP A 136 3.41 9.13 -10.71
C ASP A 136 4.71 9.59 -10.02
N ALA A 137 5.74 9.94 -10.80
CA ALA A 137 6.99 10.50 -10.32
C ALA A 137 7.58 11.53 -11.29
N THR A 138 8.07 12.65 -10.74
CA THR A 138 8.80 13.66 -11.50
C THR A 138 10.09 13.10 -12.12
N ASP A 139 10.58 13.72 -13.20
CA ASP A 139 11.83 13.30 -13.84
C ASP A 139 13.02 13.44 -12.89
N GLU A 140 13.03 14.49 -12.07
CA GLU A 140 14.05 14.72 -11.04
C GLU A 140 14.03 13.61 -9.98
N ALA A 141 12.84 13.21 -9.51
CA ALA A 141 12.69 12.09 -8.58
C ALA A 141 13.22 10.78 -9.17
N GLN A 142 12.87 10.49 -10.43
CA GLN A 142 13.36 9.30 -11.13
C GLN A 142 14.90 9.33 -11.26
N ALA A 143 15.49 10.48 -11.59
CA ALA A 143 16.95 10.64 -11.69
C ALA A 143 17.67 10.45 -10.35
N ILE A 144 17.09 10.92 -9.24
CA ILE A 144 17.61 10.70 -7.89
C ILE A 144 17.61 9.20 -7.56
N LEU A 145 16.46 8.54 -7.76
CA LEU A 145 16.28 7.13 -7.41
C LEU A 145 17.07 6.18 -8.33
N ALA A 146 17.35 6.56 -9.57
CA ALA A 146 18.14 5.76 -10.53
C ALA A 146 19.56 5.41 -10.01
N ARG A 147 20.07 6.16 -9.03
CA ARG A 147 21.33 5.85 -8.34
C ARG A 147 21.26 4.54 -7.53
N LYS A 148 20.05 4.13 -7.13
CA LYS A 148 19.77 2.88 -6.40
C LYS A 148 19.31 1.79 -7.38
N LYS A 149 20.23 1.27 -8.20
CA LYS A 149 19.95 0.33 -9.32
C LYS A 149 19.02 -0.87 -9.01
N ASN A 150 18.94 -1.31 -7.75
CA ASN A 150 18.11 -2.45 -7.35
C ASN A 150 16.70 -2.06 -6.87
N LEU A 151 16.48 -0.79 -6.53
CA LEU A 151 15.20 -0.26 -6.07
C LEU A 151 14.18 -0.32 -7.20
N ARG A 152 13.00 -0.86 -6.93
CA ARG A 152 11.88 -0.84 -7.88
C ARG A 152 11.07 0.43 -7.67
N LEU A 153 10.77 1.14 -8.75
CA LEU A 153 9.80 2.21 -8.75
C LEU A 153 8.61 1.79 -9.60
N LEU A 154 7.43 1.76 -8.99
CA LEU A 154 6.18 1.36 -9.61
C LEU A 154 5.27 2.58 -9.72
N LEU A 155 4.82 2.89 -10.94
CA LEU A 155 3.91 3.99 -11.21
C LEU A 155 2.54 3.43 -11.59
N THR A 156 1.52 3.70 -10.78
CA THR A 156 0.16 3.16 -10.96
C THR A 156 -0.73 4.03 -11.84
N GLY A 157 -0.31 5.25 -12.16
CA GLY A 157 -1.04 6.24 -12.96
C GLY A 157 -2.13 6.99 -12.18
N ALA A 158 -2.75 6.36 -11.19
CA ALA A 158 -3.76 6.95 -10.33
C ALA A 158 -3.80 6.24 -8.97
N MET A 159 -4.47 6.86 -8.00
CA MET A 159 -4.84 6.18 -6.76
C MET A 159 -6.10 5.35 -6.97
N PRO A 160 -6.20 4.17 -6.33
CA PRO A 160 -7.45 3.43 -6.30
C PRO A 160 -8.45 4.17 -5.42
N ASP A 161 -9.73 3.98 -5.70
CA ASP A 161 -10.77 4.36 -4.76
C ASP A 161 -10.88 3.28 -3.67
N PRO A 162 -10.61 3.59 -2.38
CA PRO A 162 -10.72 2.61 -1.31
C PRO A 162 -12.18 2.34 -0.91
N ALA A 163 -13.15 3.14 -1.39
CA ALA A 163 -14.58 2.84 -1.28
C ALA A 163 -15.08 1.95 -2.44
N GLN A 164 -14.22 1.63 -3.43
CA GLN A 164 -14.58 0.73 -4.50
C GLN A 164 -14.77 -0.69 -3.96
N GLY A 165 -15.99 -1.19 -4.06
CA GLY A 165 -16.32 -2.56 -3.71
C GLY A 165 -15.55 -3.59 -4.55
N GLY A 166 -15.60 -4.84 -4.11
CA GLY A 166 -14.97 -5.96 -4.79
C GLY A 166 -15.08 -7.21 -3.94
N VAL A 167 -14.64 -8.34 -4.47
CA VAL A 167 -14.59 -9.60 -3.73
C VAL A 167 -13.14 -9.94 -3.42
N VAL A 168 -12.85 -10.28 -2.17
CA VAL A 168 -11.56 -10.84 -1.76
C VAL A 168 -11.77 -12.30 -1.39
N VAL A 169 -10.78 -13.12 -1.73
CA VAL A 169 -10.81 -14.56 -1.51
C VAL A 169 -9.62 -14.98 -0.65
N ARG A 170 -9.87 -15.87 0.31
CA ARG A 170 -8.83 -16.43 1.17
C ARG A 170 -8.92 -17.95 1.12
N SER A 171 -7.84 -18.58 0.68
CA SER A 171 -7.73 -20.04 0.66
C SER A 171 -7.84 -20.62 2.08
N VAL A 172 -8.54 -21.75 2.20
CA VAL A 172 -8.60 -22.60 3.39
C VAL A 172 -8.38 -24.06 2.96
N ALA A 173 -8.12 -24.97 3.89
CA ALA A 173 -7.96 -26.38 3.55
C ALA A 173 -9.23 -26.92 2.87
N GLY A 174 -9.12 -27.33 1.61
CA GLY A 174 -10.24 -27.87 0.82
C GLY A 174 -11.18 -26.84 0.18
N GLY A 175 -10.90 -25.53 0.25
CA GLY A 175 -11.77 -24.51 -0.35
C GLY A 175 -11.25 -23.08 -0.21
N PHE A 176 -12.16 -22.10 -0.25
CA PHE A 176 -11.85 -20.69 -0.01
C PHE A 176 -13.04 -19.97 0.65
N LEU A 177 -12.74 -18.94 1.43
CA LEU A 177 -13.70 -17.96 1.93
C LEU A 177 -13.76 -16.79 0.93
N ALA A 178 -14.96 -16.27 0.66
CA ALA A 178 -15.16 -15.07 -0.14
C ALA A 178 -15.93 -14.04 0.69
N GLN A 179 -15.49 -12.78 0.63
CA GLN A 179 -16.17 -11.66 1.28
C GLN A 179 -16.04 -10.41 0.42
N THR A 180 -16.87 -9.41 0.66
CA THR A 180 -16.65 -8.09 0.07
C THR A 180 -15.37 -7.46 0.62
N ARG A 181 -14.73 -6.59 -0.18
CA ARG A 181 -13.66 -5.72 0.29
C ARG A 181 -14.14 -4.93 1.50
N ASP A 182 -13.23 -4.65 2.42
CA ASP A 182 -13.51 -3.71 3.49
C ASP A 182 -13.43 -2.29 2.91
N ASP A 183 -14.59 -1.77 2.46
CA ASP A 183 -14.80 -0.43 1.94
C ASP A 183 -15.36 0.53 3.01
N GLY A 184 -15.41 0.06 4.27
CA GLY A 184 -15.91 0.82 5.40
C GLY A 184 -15.03 2.05 5.68
N ARG A 185 -15.68 3.21 5.82
CA ARG A 185 -15.06 4.46 6.28
C ARG A 185 -15.81 4.99 7.50
N ILE A 186 -15.07 5.22 8.58
CA ILE A 186 -15.60 5.87 9.78
C ILE A 186 -15.37 7.37 9.69
N LEU A 187 -16.46 8.13 9.83
CA LEU A 187 -16.45 9.58 9.98
C LEU A 187 -16.65 9.95 11.46
N PRO A 188 -16.16 11.12 11.92
CA PRO A 188 -16.35 11.57 13.30
C PRO A 188 -17.79 11.46 13.80
N ASP A 189 -18.76 11.77 12.94
CA ASP A 189 -20.19 11.77 13.29
C ASP A 189 -20.76 10.35 13.54
N ALA A 190 -20.08 9.31 13.09
CA ALA A 190 -20.45 7.92 13.37
C ALA A 190 -19.91 7.43 14.73
N LEU A 191 -19.05 8.20 15.39
CA LEU A 191 -18.42 7.82 16.64
C LEU A 191 -19.28 8.22 17.84
N ARG A 192 -19.29 7.35 18.86
CA ARG A 192 -19.95 7.60 20.15
C ARG A 192 -18.92 7.74 21.26
N VAL A 193 -18.92 8.89 21.95
CA VAL A 193 -18.11 9.09 23.16
C VAL A 193 -18.73 8.32 24.32
N VAL A 194 -18.00 7.35 24.87
CA VAL A 194 -18.44 6.48 25.98
C VAL A 194 -17.75 6.79 27.31
N THR A 195 -16.97 7.87 27.37
CA THR A 195 -16.22 8.34 28.54
C THR A 195 -16.73 9.70 29.02
N ARG A 196 -16.30 10.12 30.22
CA ARG A 196 -16.68 11.44 30.77
C ARG A 196 -16.02 12.63 30.03
N ARG A 197 -14.80 12.44 29.52
CA ARG A 197 -14.04 13.46 28.77
C ARG A 197 -14.20 13.21 27.27
N ALA A 198 -14.78 14.14 26.55
CA ALA A 198 -14.80 14.10 25.09
C ALA A 198 -13.40 14.44 24.52
N PRO A 199 -12.99 13.79 23.40
CA PRO A 199 -11.81 14.23 22.66
C PRO A 199 -12.00 15.66 22.14
N THR A 200 -10.92 16.42 22.10
CA THR A 200 -10.81 17.64 21.29
C THR A 200 -10.92 17.31 19.80
N GLU A 201 -11.15 18.32 18.94
CA GLU A 201 -11.21 18.12 17.48
C GLU A 201 -9.93 17.48 16.92
N ALA A 202 -8.76 17.93 17.40
CA ALA A 202 -7.48 17.37 17.00
C ALA A 202 -7.34 15.90 17.46
N GLU A 203 -7.67 15.59 18.71
CA GLU A 203 -7.68 14.21 19.21
C GLU A 203 -8.66 13.33 18.42
N MET A 204 -9.83 13.84 18.04
CA MET A 204 -10.81 13.11 17.22
C MET A 204 -10.25 12.80 15.83
N ALA A 205 -9.58 13.78 15.19
CA ALA A 205 -8.92 13.56 13.91
C ALA A 205 -7.82 12.48 14.01
N TYR A 206 -7.02 12.49 15.09
CA TYR A 206 -6.01 11.45 15.34
C TYR A 206 -6.63 10.08 15.60
N LEU A 207 -7.76 10.00 16.29
CA LEU A 207 -8.49 8.74 16.51
C LEU A 207 -9.02 8.17 15.18
N VAL A 208 -9.59 9.00 14.31
CA VAL A 208 -10.04 8.58 12.97
C VAL A 208 -8.85 8.13 12.12
N PHE A 209 -7.74 8.88 12.14
CA PHE A 209 -6.50 8.49 11.47
C PHE A 209 -6.01 7.12 11.96
N ALA A 210 -5.91 6.94 13.28
CA ALA A 210 -5.47 5.68 13.88
C ALA A 210 -6.41 4.51 13.56
N PHE A 211 -7.72 4.75 13.49
CA PHE A 211 -8.69 3.73 13.09
C PHE A 211 -8.48 3.29 11.64
N ARG A 212 -8.23 4.24 10.72
CA ARG A 212 -7.89 3.92 9.32
C ARG A 212 -6.60 3.13 9.23
N VAL A 213 -5.57 3.48 10.00
CA VAL A 213 -4.33 2.69 10.05
C VAL A 213 -4.60 1.28 10.58
N GLY A 214 -5.39 1.15 11.66
CA GLY A 214 -5.70 -0.14 12.29
C GLY A 214 -6.39 -1.14 11.37
N LYS A 215 -7.16 -0.67 10.38
CA LYS A 215 -7.75 -1.51 9.32
C LYS A 215 -6.71 -2.29 8.50
N HIS A 216 -5.51 -1.74 8.37
CA HIS A 216 -4.44 -2.28 7.52
C HIS A 216 -3.31 -2.98 8.30
N VAL A 217 -3.40 -3.03 9.63
CA VAL A 217 -2.47 -3.79 10.48
C VAL A 217 -2.96 -5.25 10.58
N LYS A 218 -2.05 -6.23 10.49
CA LYS A 218 -2.35 -7.67 10.55
C LYS A 218 -1.93 -8.32 11.86
#